data_AF-A0A0C1RMB9-F1
#
_entry.id   AF-A0A0C1RMB9-F1
#
_cell.length_a   1.000
_cell.length_b   1.000
_cell.length_c   1.000
_cell.angle_alpha   90.00
_cell.angle_beta   90.00
_cell.angle_gamma   90.00
#
_symmetry.space_group_name_H-M   'P 1'
#
loop_
_entity.id
_entity.type
_entity.pdbx_description
1 polymer ?
#
loop_
_entity_poly.entity_id
_entity_poly.type
_entity_poly.pdbx_seq_one_letter_code
_entity_poly.pdbx_strand_id
1 'polypeptide(L)'
;MNQEQQDRVNSQKTARQVFAIISYLQFSIHLIAYFASFMKLIIIEGGGYYNFRILVFIGISIISILLFLASILLIKRSIRLSIKRLVWAYFFHAIVLAWSLFIVKVSYFM
;
A
#
# COMPACT_ATOMS: atom_id res chain seq x y z
N MET A 1 -5.25 36.48 14.98
CA MET A 1 -4.70 35.52 13.99
C MET A 1 -4.98 36.12 12.62
N ASN A 2 -3.96 36.46 11.83
CA ASN A 2 -4.19 37.08 10.51
C ASN A 2 -4.75 36.05 9.52
N GLN A 3 -5.55 36.51 8.54
CA GLN A 3 -6.21 35.65 7.54
C GLN A 3 -5.23 34.66 6.88
N GLU A 4 -4.03 35.12 6.50
CA GLU A 4 -3.00 34.26 5.91
C GLU A 4 -2.59 33.08 6.80
N GLN A 5 -2.60 33.26 8.12
CA GLN A 5 -2.21 32.24 9.08
C GLN A 5 -3.33 31.19 9.21
N GLN A 6 -4.58 31.62 9.11
CA GLN A 6 -5.75 30.76 9.13
C GLN A 6 -5.84 29.90 7.85
N ASP A 7 -5.51 30.49 6.69
CA ASP A 7 -5.52 29.80 5.40
C ASP A 7 -4.45 28.71 5.33
N ARG A 8 -3.24 28.96 5.86
CA ARG A 8 -2.17 27.94 5.93
C ARG A 8 -2.56 26.75 6.80
N VAL A 9 -3.25 26.99 7.92
CA VAL A 9 -3.72 25.92 8.82
C VAL A 9 -4.80 25.08 8.13
N ASN A 10 -5.74 25.72 7.44
CA ASN A 10 -6.79 25.03 6.69
C ASN A 10 -6.21 24.20 5.54
N SER A 11 -5.31 24.77 4.75
CA SER A 11 -4.61 24.07 3.66
C SER A 11 -3.87 22.82 4.16
N GLN A 12 -3.18 22.90 5.31
CA GLN A 12 -2.50 21.76 5.90
C GLN A 12 -3.47 20.66 6.37
N LYS A 13 -4.61 21.04 6.94
CA LYS A 13 -5.65 20.07 7.35
C LYS A 13 -6.21 19.33 6.13
N THR A 14 -6.54 20.06 5.07
CA THR A 14 -7.04 19.48 3.81
C THR A 14 -6.01 18.53 3.20
N ALA A 15 -4.74 18.92 3.13
CA ALA A 15 -3.67 18.07 2.59
C ALA A 15 -3.53 16.74 3.36
N ARG A 16 -3.69 16.76 4.69
CA ARG A 16 -3.64 15.55 5.53
C ARG A 16 -4.86 14.66 5.32
N GLN A 17 -6.05 15.23 5.15
CA GLN A 17 -7.27 14.48 4.86
C GLN A 17 -7.18 13.79 3.49
N VAL A 18 -6.74 14.51 2.46
CA VAL A 18 -6.52 13.96 1.12
C VAL A 18 -5.49 12.83 1.15
N PHE A 19 -4.37 13.03 1.87
CA PHE A 19 -3.37 11.98 2.05
C PHE A 19 -3.94 10.72 2.73
N ALA A 20 -4.77 10.88 3.76
CA ALA A 20 -5.40 9.75 4.43
C ALA A 20 -6.30 8.96 3.48
N ILE A 21 -7.14 9.65 2.68
CA ILE A 21 -8.01 9.02 1.68
C ILE A 21 -7.18 8.25 0.65
N ILE A 22 -6.13 8.87 0.09
CA ILE A 22 -5.22 8.23 -0.86
C ILE A 22 -4.56 7.00 -0.23
N SER A 23 -4.16 7.10 1.04
CA SER A 23 -3.53 5.99 1.75
C SER A 23 -4.48 4.81 1.94
N TYR A 24 -5.76 5.07 2.26
CA TYR A 24 -6.78 4.02 2.34
C TYR A 24 -7.04 3.39 0.97
N LEU A 25 -7.14 4.20 -0.09
CA LEU A 25 -7.34 3.70 -1.45
C LEU A 25 -6.17 2.80 -1.88
N GLN A 26 -4.94 3.25 -1.65
CA GLN A 26 -3.74 2.48 -1.96
C GLN A 26 -3.66 1.17 -1.18
N PHE A 27 -4.02 1.21 0.12
CA PHE A 27 -4.10 0.02 0.95
C PHE A 27 -5.11 -0.99 0.39
N SER A 28 -6.30 -0.53 -0.01
CA SER A 28 -7.33 -1.37 -0.62
C SER A 28 -6.88 -1.99 -1.95
N ILE A 29 -6.22 -1.20 -2.82
CA ILE A 29 -5.66 -1.71 -4.08
C ILE A 29 -4.64 -2.81 -3.81
N HIS A 30 -3.72 -2.57 -2.87
CA HIS A 30 -2.70 -3.57 -2.52
C HIS A 30 -3.33 -4.84 -1.94
N LEU A 31 -4.36 -4.70 -1.10
CA LEU A 31 -5.12 -5.81 -0.54
C LEU A 31 -5.80 -6.65 -1.62
N ILE A 32 -6.45 -6.01 -2.60
CA ILE A 32 -7.08 -6.70 -3.74
C ILE A 32 -6.03 -7.43 -4.57
N ALA A 33 -4.89 -6.78 -4.87
CA ALA A 33 -3.80 -7.40 -5.63
C ALA A 33 -3.21 -8.63 -4.91
N TYR A 34 -3.06 -8.55 -3.59
CA TYR A 34 -2.62 -9.65 -2.75
C TYR A 34 -3.62 -10.82 -2.75
N PHE A 35 -4.92 -10.55 -2.57
CA PHE A 35 -5.96 -11.57 -2.64
C PHE A 35 -6.05 -12.22 -4.03
N ALA A 36 -5.96 -11.44 -5.10
CA ALA A 36 -5.93 -11.99 -6.46
C ALA A 36 -4.75 -12.95 -6.67
N SER A 37 -3.57 -12.57 -6.17
CA SER A 37 -2.37 -13.41 -6.19
C SER A 37 -2.55 -14.71 -5.40
N PHE A 38 -3.16 -14.63 -4.21
CA PHE A 38 -3.51 -15.80 -3.39
C PHE A 38 -4.49 -16.74 -4.11
N MET A 39 -5.59 -16.20 -4.66
CA MET A 39 -6.59 -16.98 -5.39
C MET A 39 -5.94 -17.72 -6.57
N LYS A 40 -5.08 -17.04 -7.32
CA LYS A 40 -4.42 -17.62 -8.49
C LYS A 40 -3.42 -18.71 -8.11
N LEU A 41 -2.44 -18.39 -7.26
CA LEU A 41 -1.31 -19.28 -6.97
C LEU A 41 -1.66 -20.45 -6.04
N ILE A 42 -2.61 -20.25 -5.13
CA ILE A 42 -2.95 -21.26 -4.11
C ILE A 42 -4.22 -22.03 -4.48
N ILE A 43 -5.31 -21.33 -4.80
CA ILE A 43 -6.62 -21.96 -5.01
C ILE A 43 -6.76 -22.53 -6.42
N ILE A 44 -6.53 -21.71 -7.45
CA ILE A 44 -6.78 -22.10 -8.85
C ILE A 44 -5.72 -23.09 -9.33
N GLU A 45 -4.44 -22.79 -9.09
CA GLU A 45 -3.34 -23.60 -9.60
C GLU A 45 -2.94 -24.77 -8.70
N GLY A 46 -3.66 -24.97 -7.57
CA GLY A 46 -3.56 -26.17 -6.75
C GLY A 46 -2.13 -26.49 -6.31
N GLY A 47 -1.57 -25.67 -5.42
CA GLY A 47 -0.25 -25.93 -4.86
C GLY A 47 -0.24 -27.17 -3.96
N GLY A 48 0.29 -28.31 -4.41
CA GLY A 48 0.78 -29.35 -3.51
C GLY A 48 1.94 -28.81 -2.65
N TYR A 49 2.16 -29.37 -1.46
CA TYR A 49 3.03 -28.85 -0.36
C TYR A 49 4.47 -28.40 -0.74
N TYR A 50 4.98 -28.76 -1.93
CA TYR A 50 6.32 -28.39 -2.43
C TYR A 50 6.31 -27.74 -3.82
N ASN A 51 5.17 -27.24 -4.31
CA ASN A 51 5.12 -26.58 -5.61
C ASN A 51 5.86 -25.22 -5.57
N PHE A 52 6.69 -24.96 -6.57
CA PHE A 52 7.41 -23.69 -6.77
C PHE A 52 6.51 -22.45 -6.63
N ARG A 53 5.23 -22.56 -7.03
CA ARG A 53 4.19 -21.52 -6.87
C ARG A 53 3.94 -21.14 -5.41
N ILE A 54 4.00 -22.08 -4.47
CA ILE A 54 3.87 -21.81 -3.03
C ILE A 54 5.07 -21.00 -2.53
N LEU A 55 6.29 -21.34 -2.95
CA LEU A 55 7.49 -20.58 -2.58
C LEU A 55 7.41 -19.14 -3.08
N VAL A 56 6.91 -18.95 -4.31
CA VAL A 56 6.67 -17.62 -4.89
C VAL A 56 5.64 -16.86 -4.09
N PHE A 57 4.52 -17.50 -3.71
CA PHE A 57 3.49 -16.90 -2.88
C PHE A 57 4.01 -16.52 -1.48
N ILE A 58 4.84 -17.36 -0.86
CA ILE A 58 5.48 -17.04 0.43
C ILE A 58 6.36 -15.79 0.29
N GLY A 59 7.18 -15.70 -0.76
CA GLY A 59 8.01 -14.51 -1.03
C GLY A 59 7.16 -13.25 -1.21
N ILE A 60 6.09 -13.34 -2.01
CA ILE A 60 5.11 -12.25 -2.19
C ILE A 60 4.49 -11.85 -0.84
N SER A 61 4.15 -12.83 -0.01
CA SER A 61 3.48 -12.61 1.28
C SER A 61 4.37 -11.88 2.28
N ILE A 62 5.63 -12.28 2.41
CA ILE A 62 6.58 -11.64 3.34
C ILE A 62 6.70 -10.15 3.02
N ILE A 63 6.96 -9.81 1.75
CA ILE A 63 7.13 -8.42 1.34
C ILE A 63 5.81 -7.65 1.48
N SER A 64 4.69 -8.22 1.05
CA SER A 64 3.38 -7.56 1.13
C SER A 64 2.97 -7.28 2.58
N ILE A 65 3.23 -8.20 3.52
CA ILE A 65 2.96 -7.98 4.95
C ILE A 65 3.76 -6.79 5.50
N LEU A 66 5.04 -6.68 5.14
CA LEU A 66 5.86 -5.53 5.54
C LEU A 66 5.30 -4.21 4.98
N LEU A 67 4.86 -4.20 3.72
CA LEU A 67 4.23 -3.04 3.09
C LEU A 67 2.88 -2.70 3.73
N PHE A 68 2.06 -3.69 4.10
CA PHE A 68 0.81 -3.46 4.84
C PHE A 68 1.06 -2.84 6.21
N LEU A 69 2.01 -3.38 6.98
CA LEU A 69 2.39 -2.83 8.28
C LEU A 69 2.84 -1.37 8.15
N ALA A 70 3.73 -1.08 7.20
CA ALA A 70 4.18 0.29 6.93
C ALA A 70 3.02 1.21 6.52
N SER A 71 2.11 0.72 5.67
CA SER A 71 0.92 1.47 5.23
C SER A 71 -0.04 1.79 6.38
N ILE A 72 -0.32 0.80 7.25
CA ILE A 72 -1.15 0.99 8.45
C ILE A 72 -0.52 1.99 9.41
N LEU A 73 0.81 1.91 9.61
CA LEU A 73 1.54 2.86 10.45
C LEU A 73 1.48 4.28 9.88
N LEU A 74 1.62 4.44 8.56
CA LEU A 74 1.50 5.73 7.87
C LEU A 74 0.09 6.31 7.99
N ILE A 75 -0.95 5.50 7.81
CA ILE A 75 -2.35 5.90 7.99
C ILE A 75 -2.59 6.37 9.43
N LYS A 76 -2.21 5.56 10.43
CA LYS A 76 -2.36 5.92 11.86
C LYS A 76 -1.60 7.19 12.24
N ARG A 77 -0.43 7.42 11.64
CA ARG A 77 0.42 8.59 11.95
C ARG A 77 0.15 9.81 11.05
N SER A 78 -0.72 9.69 10.05
CA SER A 78 -0.99 10.72 9.03
C SER A 78 -1.31 12.10 9.61
N ILE A 79 -2.05 12.15 10.72
CA ILE A 79 -2.47 13.39 11.40
C ILE A 79 -1.26 14.17 11.97
N ARG A 80 -0.16 13.48 12.31
CA ARG A 80 1.06 14.06 12.90
C ARG A 80 2.21 14.23 11.91
N LEU A 81 2.01 13.95 10.62
CA LEU A 81 3.07 14.09 9.62
C LEU A 81 3.30 15.56 9.24
N SER A 82 4.57 15.94 9.17
CA SER A 82 5.00 17.20 8.57
C SER A 82 4.93 17.13 7.04
N ILE A 83 4.89 18.28 6.38
CA ILE A 83 4.79 18.38 4.91
C ILE A 83 5.92 17.59 4.21
N LYS A 84 7.17 17.70 4.69
CA LYS A 84 8.30 16.94 4.13
C LYS A 84 8.10 15.42 4.24
N ARG A 85 7.50 14.95 5.34
CA ARG A 85 7.21 13.52 5.54
C ARG A 85 6.03 13.04 4.70
N LEU A 86 5.06 13.90 4.38
CA LEU A 86 3.97 13.57 3.46
C LEU A 86 4.50 13.27 2.05
N VAL A 87 5.49 14.03 1.57
CA VAL A 87 6.13 13.77 0.26
C VAL A 87 6.74 12.36 0.22
N TRP A 88 7.53 12.00 1.24
CA TRP A 88 8.10 10.64 1.35
C TRP A 88 7.02 9.56 1.44
N ALA A 89 5.90 9.83 2.09
CA ALA A 89 4.80 8.90 2.17
C ALA A 89 4.09 8.69 0.81
N TYR A 90 4.03 9.72 -0.05
CA TYR A 90 3.58 9.55 -1.43
C TYR A 90 4.54 8.71 -2.27
N PHE A 91 5.85 8.91 -2.13
CA PHE A 91 6.85 8.04 -2.76
C PHE A 91 6.71 6.59 -2.32
N PHE A 92 6.49 6.36 -1.01
CA PHE A 92 6.19 5.04 -0.49
C PHE A 92 4.95 4.43 -1.15
N HIS A 93 3.84 5.17 -1.28
CA HIS A 93 2.64 4.68 -1.96
C HIS A 93 2.88 4.32 -3.43
N ALA A 94 3.73 5.07 -4.14
CA ALA A 94 4.13 4.72 -5.50
C ALA A 94 4.89 3.38 -5.56
N ILE A 95 5.76 3.11 -4.58
CA ILE A 95 6.45 1.81 -4.44
C ILE A 95 5.44 0.69 -4.17
N VAL A 96 4.49 0.91 -3.26
CA VAL A 96 3.42 -0.09 -2.98
C VAL A 96 2.59 -0.35 -4.23
N LEU A 97 2.31 0.66 -5.04
CA LEU A 97 1.57 0.49 -6.30
C LEU A 97 2.38 -0.34 -7.31
N ALA A 98 3.65 0.00 -7.52
CA ALA A 98 4.54 -0.76 -8.39
C ALA A 98 4.65 -2.23 -7.96
N TRP A 99 4.78 -2.47 -6.65
CA TRP A 99 4.78 -3.81 -6.09
C TRP A 99 3.44 -4.53 -6.30
N SER A 100 2.31 -3.85 -6.10
CA SER A 100 0.97 -4.41 -6.34
C SER A 100 0.78 -4.87 -7.80
N LEU A 101 1.23 -4.07 -8.76
CA LEU A 101 1.20 -4.43 -10.18
C LEU A 101 2.14 -5.59 -10.47
N PHE A 102 3.34 -5.58 -9.87
CA PHE A 102 4.31 -6.65 -10.03
C PHE A 102 3.79 -8.00 -9.53
N ILE A 103 3.17 -8.07 -8.34
CA ILE A 103 2.67 -9.35 -7.80
C ILE A 103 1.53 -9.92 -8.63
N VAL A 104 0.65 -9.07 -9.19
CA VAL A 104 -0.39 -9.51 -10.13
C VAL A 104 0.24 -10.04 -11.40
N LYS A 105 1.23 -9.32 -11.96
CA LYS A 105 1.95 -9.78 -13.16
C LYS A 105 2.61 -11.14 -12.94
N VAL A 106 3.35 -11.30 -11.84
CA VAL A 106 4.03 -12.56 -11.52
C VAL A 106 3.01 -13.67 -11.29
N SER A 107 1.92 -13.41 -10.58
CA SER A 107 0.95 -14.47 -10.26
C SER A 107 0.17 -14.97 -11.47
N TYR A 108 -0.10 -14.11 -12.46
CA TYR A 108 -0.95 -14.45 -13.61
C TYR A 108 -0.18 -14.85 -14.88
N PHE A 109 1.08 -14.42 -15.02
CA PHE A 109 1.86 -14.61 -16.25
C PHE A 109 3.13 -15.47 -16.06
N MET A 110 3.25 -16.16 -14.93
CA MET A 110 4.35 -17.08 -14.62
C MET A 110 3.86 -18.53 -14.55
#